data_AF-A0A348NQ25-F1
#
_entry.id   AF-A0A348NQ25-F1
#
_cell.length_a   1.000
_cell.length_b   1.000
_cell.length_c   1.000
_cell.angle_alpha   90.00
_cell.angle_beta   90.00
_cell.angle_gamma   90.00
#
_symmetry.space_group_name_H-M   'P 1'
#
loop_
_entity.id
_entity.type
_entity.pdbx_description
1 polymer ?
#
loop_
_entity_poly.entity_id
_entity_poly.type
_entity_poly.pdbx_seq_one_letter_code
_entity_poly.pdbx_strand_id
1 'polypeptide(L)'
;TALGVGLGAGTNVGSKLLTGERQFLHGESEWHRIIGESGIILGLSYILWRVWLVVRLTRLSIRTLLKGNGLPIILLACNGFNILIAQIGQTTVYGFTIVGIGLTIAAMRQSPQITKSKKITPTIVTTEE
;
A
#
# COMPACT_ATOMS: atom_id res chain seq x y z
N THR A 1 -1.80 27.50 9.43
CA THR A 1 -2.66 28.23 8.45
C THR A 1 -3.60 27.26 7.78
N ALA A 2 -4.80 27.71 7.39
CA ALA A 2 -5.78 26.83 6.73
C ALA A 2 -5.31 26.33 5.34
N LEU A 3 -4.46 27.10 4.66
CA LEU A 3 -4.02 26.86 3.27
C LEU A 3 -2.57 26.38 3.10
N GLY A 4 -1.90 25.96 4.18
CA GLY A 4 -0.52 25.46 4.10
C GLY A 4 0.50 26.53 3.70
N VAL A 5 1.77 26.14 3.58
CA VAL A 5 2.88 27.00 3.11
C VAL A 5 3.22 26.80 1.63
N GLY A 6 2.53 25.88 0.95
CA GLY A 6 2.76 25.55 -0.46
C GLY A 6 3.48 24.22 -0.65
N LEU A 7 3.16 23.54 -1.76
CA LEU A 7 3.75 22.25 -2.10
C LEU A 7 5.25 22.39 -2.35
N GLY A 8 6.03 21.47 -1.78
CA GLY A 8 7.48 21.45 -1.93
C GLY A 8 8.24 22.29 -0.90
N ALA A 9 7.55 23.06 -0.04
CA ALA A 9 8.18 23.83 1.03
C ALA A 9 8.93 22.93 2.05
N GLY A 10 8.46 21.70 2.27
CA GLY A 10 9.10 20.72 3.15
C GLY A 10 10.18 19.88 2.48
N THR A 11 10.54 20.15 1.21
CA THR A 11 11.64 19.45 0.53
C THR A 11 12.99 20.04 0.91
N ASN A 12 14.08 19.25 0.82
CA ASN A 12 15.44 19.72 1.08
C ASN A 12 15.83 20.95 0.23
N VAL A 13 15.29 21.05 -0.98
CA VAL A 13 15.51 22.19 -1.89
C VAL A 13 14.63 23.37 -1.49
N GLY A 14 13.33 23.14 -1.26
CA GLY A 14 12.37 24.17 -0.88
C GLY A 14 12.69 24.83 0.46
N SER A 15 13.02 24.05 1.49
CA SER A 15 13.47 24.56 2.79
C SER A 15 14.73 25.41 2.65
N LYS A 16 15.74 24.95 1.89
CA LYS A 16 16.96 25.72 1.65
C LYS A 16 16.70 27.06 0.96
N LEU A 17 15.74 27.10 0.03
CA LEU A 17 15.34 28.32 -0.69
C LEU A 17 14.53 29.29 0.18
N LEU A 18 13.72 28.77 1.11
CA LEU A 18 12.81 29.58 1.94
C LEU A 18 13.43 30.09 3.24
N THR A 19 14.28 29.30 3.90
CA THR A 19 14.85 29.62 5.22
C THR A 19 16.33 29.97 5.21
N GLY A 20 17.02 29.87 4.05
CA GLY A 20 18.46 30.15 3.92
C GLY A 20 19.39 29.09 4.57
N GLU A 21 18.89 28.33 5.54
CA GLU A 21 19.52 27.13 6.10
C GLU A 21 18.69 25.87 5.81
N ARG A 22 19.31 24.68 5.94
CA ARG A 22 18.59 23.40 6.03
C ARG A 22 17.88 23.33 7.38
N GLN A 23 16.88 24.17 7.60
CA GLN A 23 16.07 24.06 8.80
C GLN A 23 15.16 22.85 8.65
N PHE A 24 15.53 21.75 9.32
CA PHE A 24 14.68 20.59 9.63
C PHE A 24 13.52 20.95 10.59
N LEU A 25 13.02 22.18 10.53
CA LEU A 25 11.91 22.62 11.35
C LEU A 25 10.62 22.06 10.70
N HIS A 26 10.16 20.92 11.23
CA HIS A 26 8.78 20.37 11.14
C HIS A 26 8.47 19.21 10.16
N GLY A 27 9.36 18.27 9.80
CA GLY A 27 8.94 17.33 8.73
C GLY A 27 9.70 16.05 8.38
N GLU A 28 10.26 15.30 9.32
CA GLU A 28 10.64 13.91 8.98
C GLU A 28 9.42 12.98 8.81
N SER A 29 8.33 13.21 9.56
CA SER A 29 7.12 12.42 9.38
C SER A 29 6.28 12.95 8.22
N GLU A 30 5.88 12.03 7.36
CA GLU A 30 5.17 12.31 6.12
C GLU A 30 3.87 13.09 6.36
N TRP A 31 3.13 12.73 7.40
CA TRP A 31 1.87 13.37 7.76
C TRP A 31 2.06 14.82 8.18
N HIS A 32 3.15 15.12 8.90
CA HIS A 32 3.47 16.49 9.27
C HIS A 32 3.79 17.33 8.03
N ARG A 33 4.51 16.75 7.06
CA ARG A 33 4.80 17.41 5.79
C ARG A 33 3.53 17.70 4.99
N ILE A 34 2.60 16.74 4.90
CA ILE A 34 1.31 16.96 4.20
C ILE A 34 0.54 18.11 4.85
N ILE A 35 0.39 18.10 6.18
CA ILE A 35 -0.36 19.14 6.90
C ILE A 35 0.32 20.51 6.77
N GLY A 36 1.66 20.56 6.82
CA GLY A 36 2.43 21.78 6.63
C GLY A 36 2.28 22.35 5.22
N GLU A 37 2.47 21.53 4.19
CA GLU A 37 2.47 21.98 2.80
C GLU A 37 1.05 22.26 2.28
N SER A 38 0.09 21.38 2.55
CA SER A 38 -1.28 21.45 2.01
C SER A 38 -2.28 22.13 2.97
N GLY A 39 -1.87 22.43 4.20
CA GLY A 39 -2.73 22.97 5.24
C GLY A 39 -3.54 21.90 5.96
N ILE A 40 -4.17 22.28 7.08
CA ILE A 40 -4.85 21.33 7.97
C ILE A 40 -6.07 20.67 7.31
N ILE A 41 -6.81 21.40 6.47
CA ILE A 41 -8.05 20.88 5.86
C ILE A 41 -7.72 19.81 4.82
N LEU A 42 -6.90 20.15 3.83
CA LEU A 42 -6.53 19.22 2.76
C LEU A 42 -5.62 18.11 3.27
N GLY A 43 -4.68 18.44 4.14
CA GLY A 43 -3.74 17.46 4.68
C GLY A 43 -4.43 16.40 5.54
N LEU A 44 -5.34 16.81 6.43
CA LEU A 44 -6.11 15.86 7.22
C LEU A 44 -7.07 15.04 6.36
N SER A 45 -7.73 15.65 5.37
CA SER A 45 -8.61 14.94 4.44
C SER A 45 -7.87 13.84 3.68
N TYR A 46 -6.64 14.13 3.23
CA TYR A 46 -5.80 13.16 2.54
C TYR A 46 -5.34 12.02 3.46
N ILE A 47 -4.93 12.33 4.70
CA ILE A 47 -4.56 11.33 5.70
C ILE A 47 -5.75 10.42 6.02
N LEU A 48 -6.94 10.99 6.25
CA LEU A 48 -8.17 10.24 6.50
C LEU A 48 -8.51 9.31 5.33
N TRP A 49 -8.34 9.78 4.10
CA TRP A 49 -8.52 8.96 2.91
C TRP A 49 -7.53 7.77 2.88
N ARG A 50 -6.25 7.97 3.23
CA ARG A 50 -5.26 6.88 3.32
C ARG A 50 -5.66 5.84 4.38
N VAL A 51 -6.03 6.30 5.58
CA VAL A 51 -6.49 5.43 6.67
C VAL A 51 -7.72 4.62 6.23
N TRP A 52 -8.69 5.29 5.62
CA TRP A 52 -9.89 4.64 5.10
C TRP A 52 -9.56 3.57 4.07
N LEU A 53 -8.64 3.85 3.14
CA LEU A 53 -8.23 2.91 2.09
C LEU A 53 -7.61 1.65 2.71
N VAL A 54 -6.69 1.80 3.66
CA VAL A 54 -6.07 0.66 4.37
C VAL A 54 -7.12 -0.17 5.10
N VAL A 55 -8.04 0.47 5.83
CA VAL A 55 -9.12 -0.24 6.54
C VAL A 55 -10.01 -1.02 5.57
N ARG A 56 -10.32 -0.44 4.40
CA ARG A 56 -11.14 -1.11 3.38
C ARG A 56 -10.41 -2.32 2.80
N LEU A 57 -9.14 -2.19 2.44
CA LEU A 57 -8.33 -3.30 1.94
C LEU A 57 -8.18 -4.41 2.99
N THR A 58 -7.93 -4.06 4.26
CA THR A 58 -7.83 -5.04 5.35
C THR A 58 -9.13 -5.82 5.51
N ARG A 59 -10.28 -5.15 5.51
CA ARG A 59 -11.59 -5.83 5.59
C ARG A 59 -11.81 -6.77 4.40
N LEU A 60 -11.43 -6.37 3.19
CA LEU A 60 -11.55 -7.22 2.01
C LEU A 60 -10.59 -8.42 2.07
N SER A 61 -9.34 -8.21 2.47
CA SER A 61 -8.35 -9.28 2.62
C SER A 61 -8.77 -10.31 3.66
N ILE A 62 -9.33 -9.87 4.80
CA ILE A 62 -9.86 -10.78 5.83
C ILE A 62 -11.05 -11.59 5.27
N ARG A 63 -11.97 -10.95 4.54
CA ARG A 63 -13.09 -11.68 3.91
C ARG A 63 -12.60 -12.75 2.92
N THR A 64 -11.54 -12.46 2.18
CA THR A 64 -10.95 -13.40 1.22
C THR A 64 -10.18 -14.52 1.93
N LEU A 65 -9.52 -14.22 3.05
CA LEU A 65 -8.90 -15.21 3.93
C LEU A 65 -9.93 -16.20 4.47
N LEU A 66 -11.07 -15.70 4.96
CA LEU A 66 -12.18 -16.54 5.43
C LEU A 66 -12.79 -17.43 4.33
N LYS A 67 -12.59 -17.07 3.05
CA LYS A 67 -12.97 -17.88 1.88
C LYS A 67 -11.88 -18.88 1.45
N GLY A 68 -10.80 -19.02 2.21
CA GLY A 68 -9.72 -19.96 1.96
C GLY A 68 -8.57 -19.41 1.10
N ASN A 69 -8.56 -18.12 0.76
CA ASN A 69 -7.47 -17.50 0.01
C ASN A 69 -6.72 -16.49 0.88
N GLY A 70 -5.58 -16.93 1.42
CA GLY A 70 -4.72 -16.12 2.29
C GLY A 70 -3.72 -15.22 1.57
N LEU A 71 -3.57 -15.31 0.24
CA LEU A 71 -2.59 -14.51 -0.49
C LEU A 71 -2.80 -12.98 -0.34
N PRO A 72 -4.03 -12.44 -0.41
CA PRO A 72 -4.26 -11.00 -0.30
C PRO A 72 -3.86 -10.40 1.04
N ILE A 73 -4.02 -11.14 2.14
CA ILE A 73 -3.70 -10.60 3.47
C ILE A 73 -2.18 -10.51 3.67
N ILE A 74 -1.41 -11.45 3.11
CA ILE A 74 0.06 -11.43 3.15
C ILE A 74 0.59 -10.26 2.32
N LEU A 75 0.10 -10.12 1.08
CA LEU A 75 0.50 -9.02 0.21
C LEU A 75 0.12 -7.65 0.80
N LEU A 76 -1.04 -7.57 1.44
CA LEU A 76 -1.45 -6.36 2.16
C LEU A 76 -0.56 -6.09 3.37
N ALA A 77 -0.11 -7.10 4.12
CA ALA A 77 0.80 -6.90 5.24
C ALA A 77 2.15 -6.32 4.77
N CYS A 78 2.68 -6.79 3.64
CA CYS A 78 3.92 -6.28 3.06
C CYS A 78 3.82 -4.82 2.58
N ASN A 79 2.65 -4.41 2.08
CA ASN A 79 2.49 -3.11 1.43
C ASN A 79 1.69 -2.10 2.26
N GLY A 80 0.90 -2.54 3.24
CA GLY A 80 -0.07 -1.72 3.97
C GLY A 80 0.56 -0.58 4.76
N PHE A 81 1.77 -0.81 5.29
CA PHE A 81 2.55 0.26 5.92
C PHE A 81 2.91 1.37 4.93
N ASN A 82 3.28 1.01 3.69
CA ASN A 82 3.60 1.99 2.65
C ASN A 82 2.38 2.84 2.27
N ILE A 83 1.20 2.23 2.25
CA ILE A 83 -0.06 2.95 2.01
C ILE A 83 -0.34 3.94 3.14
N LEU A 84 0.00 3.64 4.38
CA LEU A 84 -0.39 4.46 5.53
C LEU A 84 0.61 5.57 5.87
N ILE A 85 1.90 5.25 5.89
CA ILE A 85 2.94 6.09 6.52
C ILE A 85 4.05 6.48 5.54
N ALA A 86 4.29 5.71 4.48
CA ALA A 86 5.43 5.98 3.62
C ALA A 86 5.32 7.30 2.84
N GLN A 87 6.48 7.85 2.52
CA GLN A 87 6.68 9.11 1.82
C GLN A 87 6.31 9.01 0.35
N ILE A 88 5.07 9.39 0.05
CA ILE A 88 4.52 9.36 -1.30
C ILE A 88 5.05 10.52 -2.18
N GLY A 89 5.75 11.49 -1.57
CA GLY A 89 6.49 12.51 -2.31
C GLY A 89 7.67 11.95 -3.12
N GLN A 90 8.12 10.72 -2.83
CA GLN A 90 9.11 10.02 -3.65
C GLN A 90 8.41 9.09 -4.64
N THR A 91 8.64 9.33 -5.93
CA THR A 91 7.99 8.61 -7.04
C THR A 91 8.24 7.10 -7.01
N THR A 92 9.44 6.67 -6.60
CA THR A 92 9.80 5.24 -6.50
C THR A 92 8.93 4.52 -5.47
N VAL A 93 8.85 5.05 -4.25
CA VAL A 93 8.06 4.46 -3.16
C VAL A 93 6.58 4.44 -3.54
N TYR A 94 6.09 5.51 -4.18
CA TYR A 94 4.72 5.56 -4.68
C TYR A 94 4.43 4.49 -5.74
N GLY A 95 5.32 4.33 -6.71
CA GLY A 95 5.19 3.32 -7.78
C GLY A 95 5.09 1.90 -7.21
N PHE A 96 6.00 1.53 -6.31
CA PHE A 96 5.95 0.21 -5.65
C PHE A 96 4.69 0.04 -4.80
N THR A 97 4.24 1.10 -4.13
CA THR A 97 2.99 1.06 -3.34
C THR A 97 1.79 0.79 -4.23
N ILE A 98 1.66 1.47 -5.37
CA ILE A 98 0.56 1.25 -6.33
C ILE A 98 0.59 -0.18 -6.87
N VAL A 99 1.77 -0.66 -7.29
CA VAL A 99 1.92 -2.03 -7.80
C VAL A 99 1.56 -3.06 -6.73
N GLY A 100 2.01 -2.87 -5.49
CA GLY A 100 1.70 -3.73 -4.36
C GLY A 100 0.20 -3.78 -4.03
N ILE A 101 -0.49 -2.63 -4.07
CA ILE A 101 -1.96 -2.57 -3.95
C ILE A 101 -2.63 -3.31 -5.10
N GLY A 102 -2.19 -3.07 -6.34
CA GLY A 102 -2.73 -3.71 -7.53
C GLY A 102 -2.64 -5.24 -7.44
N LEU A 103 -1.49 -5.75 -7.01
CA LEU A 103 -1.28 -7.19 -6.80
C LEU A 103 -2.16 -7.73 -5.67
N THR A 104 -2.28 -6.99 -4.57
CA THR A 104 -3.16 -7.34 -3.45
C THR A 104 -4.62 -7.49 -3.91
N ILE A 105 -5.12 -6.53 -4.70
CA ILE A 105 -6.48 -6.56 -5.24
C ILE A 105 -6.64 -7.68 -6.28
N ALA A 106 -5.64 -7.89 -7.14
CA ALA A 106 -5.65 -8.98 -8.10
C ALA A 106 -5.73 -10.35 -7.41
N ALA A 107 -4.96 -10.54 -6.33
CA ALA A 107 -5.00 -11.75 -5.51
C ALA A 107 -6.34 -11.98 -4.83
N MET A 108 -7.16 -10.93 -4.61
CA MET A 108 -8.52 -11.09 -4.05
C MET A 108 -9.50 -11.71 -5.04
N ARG A 109 -9.19 -11.69 -6.34
CA ARG A 109 -10.04 -12.32 -7.35
C ARG A 109 -9.98 -13.83 -7.16
N GLN A 110 -11.14 -14.46 -7.17
CA GLN A 110 -11.23 -15.92 -7.15
C GLN A 110 -10.74 -16.44 -8.50
N SER A 111 -9.60 -17.13 -8.52
CA SER A 111 -9.19 -17.88 -9.70
C SER A 111 -10.22 -18.99 -9.95
N PRO A 112 -10.65 -19.21 -11.21
CA PRO A 112 -11.31 -20.45 -11.58
C PRO A 112 -10.41 -21.59 -11.12
N GLN A 113 -10.96 -22.50 -10.32
CA GLN A 113 -10.26 -23.65 -9.78
C GLN A 113 -9.48 -24.34 -10.91
N ILE A 114 -8.14 -24.35 -10.86
CA ILE A 114 -7.36 -25.22 -11.75
C ILE A 114 -7.73 -26.64 -11.35
N THR A 115 -8.56 -27.25 -12.19
CA THR A 115 -9.15 -28.58 -12.09
C THR A 115 -8.21 -29.56 -11.38
N LYS A 116 -8.73 -30.14 -10.29
CA LYS A 116 -8.15 -31.23 -9.49
C LYS A 116 -7.14 -32.06 -10.30
N SER A 117 -5.87 -32.06 -9.87
CA SER A 117 -4.89 -33.04 -10.34
C SER A 117 -5.53 -34.42 -10.24
N LYS A 118 -5.78 -35.03 -11.41
CA LYS A 118 -6.33 -36.38 -11.55
C LYS A 118 -5.40 -37.28 -10.76
N LYS A 119 -5.88 -37.89 -9.67
CA LYS A 119 -5.12 -38.92 -8.95
C LYS A 119 -4.68 -39.94 -10.00
N ILE A 120 -3.38 -40.03 -10.25
CA ILE A 120 -2.80 -41.06 -11.09
C ILE A 120 -2.89 -42.33 -10.24
N THR A 121 -3.96 -43.10 -10.42
CA THR A 121 -4.01 -44.47 -9.92
C THR A 121 -2.91 -45.23 -10.66
N PRO A 122 -1.90 -45.79 -9.97
CA PRO A 122 -0.91 -46.62 -10.64
C PRO A 122 -1.63 -47.86 -11.16
N THR A 123 -1.72 -48.00 -12.48
CA THR A 123 -2.08 -49.28 -13.10
C THR A 123 -0.93 -50.24 -12.83
N ILE A 124 -1.09 -51.10 -11.83
CA ILE A 124 -0.19 -52.22 -11.63
C ILE A 124 -0.42 -53.15 -12.82
N VAL A 125 0.51 -53.11 -13.79
CA VAL A 125 0.56 -54.09 -14.87
C VAL A 125 1.07 -55.38 -14.24
N THR A 126 0.16 -56.32 -13.95
CA THR A 126 0.53 -57.69 -13.64
C THR A 126 0.98 -58.34 -14.94
N THR A 127 2.29 -58.52 -15.10
CA THR A 127 2.84 -59.47 -16.05
C THR A 127 2.54 -60.86 -15.50
N GLU A 128 1.50 -61.50 -16.02
CA GLU A 128 1.35 -62.95 -15.89
C GLU A 128 2.40 -63.61 -16.80
N GLU A 129 3.17 -64.51 -16.21
CA GLU A 129 4.22 -65.34 -16.82
C GLU A 129 3.65 -66.39 -17.79
#